data_AF-A0A0B2PTN7-F1
#
_entry.id   AF-A0A0B2PTN7-F1
#
_cell.length_a   1.000
_cell.length_b   1.000
_cell.length_c   1.000
_cell.angle_alpha   90.00
_cell.angle_beta   90.00
_cell.angle_gamma   90.00
#
_symmetry.space_group_name_H-M   'P 1'
#
loop_
_entity.id
_entity.type
_entity.pdbx_description
1 polymer ?
#
loop_
_entity_poly.entity_id
_entity_poly.type
_entity_poly.pdbx_seq_one_letter_code
_entity_poly.pdbx_strand_id
1 'polypeptide(L)'
;MDLSALISAFSNKRFNTKEMVSLSGAHTTRQARYQLFRGRVYNESNIESNFATSLKSNCPSTGGDNNLSPLDVTTSALFGTAYFKNLINKKGMYILISSYLVMVLQILRSHYL
;
A
#
# COMPACT_ATOMS: atom_id res chain seq x y z
N MET A 1 7.95 -7.38 7.75
CA MET A 1 8.34 -6.07 8.28
C MET A 1 7.07 -5.38 8.74
N ASP A 2 7.07 -4.79 9.93
CA ASP A 2 5.96 -4.00 10.47
C ASP A 2 6.27 -2.48 10.39
N LEU A 3 5.36 -1.63 10.89
CA LEU A 3 5.53 -0.19 10.86
C LEU A 3 6.74 0.30 11.67
N SER A 4 7.00 -0.29 12.83
CA SER A 4 8.12 0.12 13.70
C SER A 4 9.46 -0.18 13.02
N ALA A 5 9.58 -1.37 12.45
CA ALA A 5 10.75 -1.77 11.67
C ALA A 5 10.96 -0.87 10.46
N LEU A 6 9.89 -0.42 9.79
CA LEU A 6 10.01 0.51 8.68
C LEU A 6 10.39 1.94 9.13
N ILE A 7 9.75 2.48 10.17
CA ILE A 7 10.14 3.77 10.75
C ILE A 7 11.63 3.73 11.11
N SER A 8 12.08 2.65 11.73
CA SER A 8 13.50 2.43 12.08
C SER A 8 14.38 2.38 10.83
N ALA A 9 13.96 1.68 9.78
CA ALA A 9 14.71 1.61 8.52
C ALA A 9 14.89 2.98 7.85
N PHE A 10 13.86 3.83 7.86
CA PHE A 10 13.93 5.20 7.35
C PHE A 10 14.74 6.12 8.28
N SER A 11 14.57 5.99 9.60
CA SER A 11 15.33 6.74 10.60
C SER A 11 16.83 6.46 10.51
N ASN A 12 17.23 5.20 10.26
CA ASN A 12 18.61 4.82 9.99
C ASN A 12 19.20 5.47 8.73
N LYS A 13 18.34 5.99 7.84
CA LYS A 13 18.70 6.78 6.66
C LYS A 13 18.48 8.29 6.87
N ARG A 14 18.24 8.71 8.11
CA ARG A 14 17.99 10.10 8.53
C ARG A 14 16.69 10.71 8.01
N PHE A 15 15.73 9.87 7.64
CA PHE A 15 14.38 10.34 7.30
C PHE A 15 13.48 10.32 8.54
N ASN A 16 12.68 11.37 8.68
CA ASN A 16 11.59 11.40 9.63
C ASN A 16 10.33 10.70 9.07
N THR A 17 9.33 10.54 9.93
CA THR A 17 8.07 9.87 9.62
C THR A 17 7.30 10.53 8.45
N LYS A 18 7.36 11.86 8.31
CA LYS A 18 6.71 12.59 7.23
C LYS A 18 7.39 12.34 5.89
N GLU A 19 8.72 12.38 5.86
CA GLU A 19 9.51 12.05 4.67
C GLU A 19 9.32 10.60 4.23
N MET A 20 9.20 9.68 5.20
CA MET A 20 8.88 8.29 4.94
C MET A 20 7.51 8.12 4.23
N VAL A 21 6.49 8.87 4.64
CA VAL A 21 5.19 8.91 3.92
C VAL A 21 5.34 9.50 2.53
N SER A 22 6.02 10.64 2.40
CA SER A 22 6.21 11.31 1.11
C SER A 22 6.93 10.38 0.11
N LEU A 23 8.00 9.71 0.54
CA LEU A 23 8.76 8.76 -0.29
C LEU A 23 7.94 7.51 -0.64
N SER A 24 7.02 7.09 0.23
CA SER A 24 6.10 5.98 -0.08
C SER A 24 5.17 6.29 -1.26
N GLY A 25 4.99 7.56 -1.62
CA GLY A 25 4.29 7.98 -2.84
C GLY A 25 4.95 7.53 -4.14
N ALA A 26 6.23 7.13 -4.12
CA ALA A 26 6.93 6.55 -5.27
C ALA A 26 6.30 5.24 -5.76
N HIS A 27 5.45 4.59 -4.97
CA HIS A 27 4.71 3.39 -5.37
C HIS A 27 3.58 3.66 -6.36
N THR A 28 3.16 4.91 -6.58
CA THR A 28 2.06 5.26 -7.48
C THR A 28 2.19 4.65 -8.89
N THR A 29 3.40 4.61 -9.45
CA THR A 29 3.65 4.11 -10.82
C THR A 29 4.23 2.69 -10.85
N ARG A 30 4.30 2.02 -9.71
CA ARG A 30 4.99 0.73 -9.56
C ARG A 30 4.01 -0.43 -9.62
N GLN A 31 4.56 -1.61 -9.89
CA GLN A 31 3.83 -2.87 -9.88
C GLN A 31 4.40 -3.81 -8.83
N ALA A 32 3.56 -4.70 -8.34
CA ALA A 32 3.90 -5.70 -7.35
C ALA A 32 3.69 -7.11 -7.89
N ARG A 33 4.57 -8.02 -7.51
CA ARG A 33 4.38 -9.45 -7.71
C ARG A 33 3.27 -9.99 -6.81
N TYR A 34 2.47 -10.90 -7.34
CA TYR A 34 1.36 -11.53 -6.61
C TYR A 34 1.78 -12.12 -5.27
N GLN A 35 2.95 -12.76 -5.23
CA GLN A 35 3.52 -13.33 -4.00
C GLN A 35 3.61 -12.33 -2.84
N LEU A 36 3.85 -11.05 -3.14
CA LEU A 36 4.07 -10.02 -2.13
C LEU A 36 2.78 -9.53 -1.46
N PHE A 37 1.62 -9.74 -2.08
CA PHE A 37 0.34 -9.23 -1.55
C PHE A 37 -0.76 -10.30 -1.45
N ARG A 38 -0.53 -11.52 -1.95
CA ARG A 38 -1.51 -12.60 -1.92
C ARG A 38 -2.01 -12.89 -0.50
N GLY A 39 -1.10 -12.95 0.48
CA GLY A 39 -1.46 -13.15 1.88
C GLY A 39 -2.49 -12.14 2.36
N ARG A 40 -2.33 -10.85 2.00
CA ARG A 40 -3.31 -9.82 2.34
C ARG A 40 -4.65 -10.03 1.66
N VAL A 41 -4.65 -10.30 0.36
CA VAL A 41 -5.89 -10.45 -0.43
C VAL A 41 -6.76 -11.61 0.06
N TYR A 42 -6.14 -12.69 0.53
CA TYR A 42 -6.87 -13.88 0.96
C TYR A 42 -7.14 -13.95 2.47
N ASN A 43 -6.28 -13.38 3.31
CA ASN A 43 -6.33 -13.63 4.77
C ASN A 43 -6.71 -12.40 5.61
N GLU A 44 -6.69 -11.19 5.06
CA GLU A 44 -6.97 -9.96 5.82
C GLU A 44 -8.42 -9.49 5.66
N SER A 45 -9.02 -8.99 6.73
CA SER A 45 -10.39 -8.45 6.75
C SER A 45 -10.46 -6.94 6.51
N ASN A 46 -9.30 -6.26 6.49
CA ASN A 46 -9.19 -4.80 6.37
C ASN A 46 -8.91 -4.32 4.94
N ILE A 47 -9.37 -5.09 3.95
CA ILE A 47 -9.35 -4.76 2.53
C ILE A 47 -10.78 -4.47 2.06
N GLU A 48 -10.96 -3.49 1.19
CA GLU A 48 -12.28 -3.24 0.59
C GLU A 48 -12.72 -4.48 -0.21
N SER A 49 -13.95 -4.94 -0.01
CA SER A 49 -14.39 -6.27 -0.45
C SER A 49 -14.44 -6.41 -1.96
N ASN A 50 -14.93 -5.39 -2.69
CA ASN A 50 -14.97 -5.42 -4.15
C ASN A 50 -13.58 -5.38 -4.75
N PHE A 51 -12.69 -4.57 -4.15
CA PHE A 51 -11.29 -4.55 -4.51
C PHE A 51 -10.60 -5.91 -4.29
N ALA A 52 -10.82 -6.55 -3.15
CA ALA A 52 -10.30 -7.89 -2.88
C ALA A 52 -10.79 -8.92 -3.91
N THR A 53 -12.08 -8.89 -4.25
CA THR A 53 -12.66 -9.76 -5.28
C THR A 53 -12.02 -9.55 -6.65
N SER A 54 -11.81 -8.29 -7.05
CA SER A 54 -11.11 -7.93 -8.31
C SER A 54 -9.65 -8.40 -8.33
N LEU A 55 -8.96 -8.36 -7.19
CA LEU A 55 -7.62 -8.92 -7.10
C LEU A 55 -7.63 -10.44 -7.18
N LYS A 56 -8.57 -11.13 -6.52
CA LYS A 56 -8.69 -12.59 -6.55
C LYS A 56 -9.00 -13.14 -7.94
N SER A 57 -9.74 -12.42 -8.77
CA SER A 57 -10.03 -12.86 -10.14
C SER A 57 -8.77 -12.89 -11.02
N ASN A 58 -7.77 -12.07 -10.70
CA ASN A 58 -6.52 -11.96 -11.45
C ASN A 58 -5.34 -12.68 -10.77
N CYS A 59 -5.34 -12.74 -9.44
CA CYS A 59 -4.29 -13.33 -8.60
C CYS A 59 -4.83 -14.58 -7.91
N PRO A 60 -4.61 -15.79 -8.48
CA PRO A 60 -5.07 -17.03 -7.88
C PRO A 60 -4.42 -17.29 -6.52
N SER A 61 -5.08 -18.10 -5.69
CA SER A 61 -4.63 -18.44 -4.34
C SER A 61 -3.31 -19.24 -4.32
N THR A 62 -2.94 -19.85 -5.45
CA THR A 62 -1.69 -20.57 -5.66
C THR A 62 -1.17 -20.33 -7.09
N GLY A 63 0.15 -20.34 -7.28
CA GLY A 63 0.78 -20.13 -8.58
C GLY A 63 0.76 -18.67 -9.08
N GLY A 64 1.44 -18.43 -10.21
CA GLY A 64 1.51 -17.09 -10.82
C GLY A 64 2.30 -16.06 -10.00
N ASP A 65 3.23 -16.49 -9.15
CA ASP A 65 3.95 -15.64 -8.20
C ASP A 65 4.68 -14.44 -8.83
N ASN A 66 5.14 -14.61 -10.07
CA ASN A 66 5.85 -13.57 -10.81
C ASN A 66 4.92 -12.61 -11.59
N ASN A 67 3.62 -12.88 -11.63
CA ASN A 67 2.66 -12.00 -12.28
C ASN A 67 2.57 -10.67 -11.53
N LEU A 68 2.35 -9.60 -12.28
CA LEU A 68 2.40 -8.23 -11.79
C LEU A 68 0.99 -7.63 -11.71
N SER A 69 0.78 -6.77 -10.71
CA SER A 69 -0.37 -5.87 -10.63
C SER A 69 0.08 -4.46 -10.28
N PRO A 70 -0.54 -3.40 -10.83
CA PRO A 70 -0.30 -2.03 -10.42
C PRO A 70 -0.57 -1.81 -8.93
N LEU A 71 0.29 -1.01 -8.28
CA LEU A 71 0.13 -0.61 -6.88
C LEU A 71 -0.84 0.56 -6.70
N ASP A 72 -0.99 1.41 -7.71
CA ASP A 72 -2.10 2.34 -7.83
C ASP A 72 -3.10 1.80 -8.85
N VAL A 73 -4.27 1.45 -8.34
CA VAL A 73 -5.36 0.88 -9.15
C VAL A 73 -6.21 1.94 -9.84
N THR A 74 -5.97 3.21 -9.52
CA THR A 74 -6.71 4.36 -10.05
C THR A 74 -5.90 5.07 -11.13
N THR A 75 -4.59 5.29 -10.91
CA THR A 75 -3.71 5.95 -11.88
C THR A 75 -2.38 5.21 -12.04
N SER A 76 -2.42 4.01 -12.62
CA SER A 76 -1.26 3.11 -12.74
C SER A 76 -0.03 3.69 -13.45
N ALA A 77 -0.20 4.72 -14.29
CA ALA A 77 0.89 5.36 -15.05
C ALA A 77 1.14 6.83 -14.68
N LEU A 78 0.31 7.44 -13.82
CA LEU A 78 0.44 8.87 -13.48
C LEU A 78 0.85 9.02 -12.02
N PHE A 79 1.98 9.70 -11.81
CA PHE A 79 2.38 10.08 -10.46
C PHE A 79 1.40 11.11 -9.88
N GLY A 80 0.94 10.88 -8.66
CA GLY A 80 -0.08 11.70 -8.03
C GLY A 80 -0.48 11.17 -6.65
N THR A 81 -1.60 11.66 -6.13
CA THR A 81 -2.07 11.35 -4.77
C THR A 81 -3.06 10.18 -4.72
N ALA A 82 -3.38 9.58 -5.87
CA ALA A 82 -4.37 8.51 -5.96
C ALA A 82 -3.93 7.27 -5.16
N TYR A 83 -2.64 6.96 -5.10
CA TYR A 83 -2.08 5.96 -4.20
C TYR A 83 -2.55 6.18 -2.75
N PHE A 84 -2.37 7.38 -2.19
CA PHE A 84 -2.79 7.70 -0.83
C PHE A 84 -4.32 7.61 -0.65
N LYS A 85 -5.10 8.05 -1.64
CA LYS A 85 -6.56 7.91 -1.63
C LYS A 85 -6.99 6.45 -1.63
N ASN A 86 -6.31 5.59 -2.39
CA ASN A 86 -6.57 4.15 -2.38
C ASN A 86 -6.30 3.58 -0.98
N LEU A 87 -5.25 4.04 -0.29
CA LEU A 87 -4.95 3.57 1.07
C LEU A 87 -6.11 3.89 2.00
N ILE A 88 -6.54 5.16 2.06
CA ILE A 88 -7.66 5.65 2.88
C ILE A 88 -8.92 4.80 2.66
N ASN A 89 -9.17 4.42 1.40
CA ASN A 89 -10.32 3.60 1.01
C ASN A 89 -10.10 2.09 1.14
N LYS A 90 -9.06 1.64 1.84
CA LYS A 90 -8.69 0.22 2.04
C LYS A 90 -8.37 -0.54 0.73
N LYS A 91 -7.98 0.18 -0.32
CA LYS A 91 -7.57 -0.31 -1.65
C LYS A 91 -6.05 -0.31 -1.88
N GLY A 92 -5.24 -0.27 -0.82
CA GLY A 92 -3.80 -0.56 -0.94
C GLY A 92 -3.55 -2.05 -1.21
N MET A 93 -2.42 -2.46 -1.79
CA MET A 93 -2.12 -3.88 -2.04
C MET A 93 -1.38 -4.59 -0.90
N TYR A 94 -0.40 -3.93 -0.26
CA TYR A 94 0.49 -4.54 0.72
C TYR A 94 -0.01 -4.51 2.17
N ILE A 95 0.46 -5.48 2.97
CA ILE A 95 0.27 -5.56 4.44
C ILE A 95 0.84 -4.33 5.15
N LEU A 96 2.04 -3.90 4.74
CA LEU A 96 2.71 -2.71 5.29
C LEU A 96 1.76 -1.50 5.27
N ILE A 97 0.97 -1.34 4.22
CA ILE A 97 0.10 -0.17 4.06
C ILE A 97 -1.04 -0.13 5.11
N SER A 98 -1.44 -1.26 5.69
CA SER A 98 -2.47 -1.27 6.74
C SER A 98 -2.04 -0.50 7.99
N SER A 99 -0.78 -0.60 8.40
CA SER A 99 -0.25 0.15 9.55
C SER A 99 0.10 1.59 9.17
N TYR A 100 0.45 1.84 7.90
CA TYR A 100 0.75 3.18 7.40
C TYR A 100 -0.53 3.99 7.20
N LEU A 101 -1.68 3.35 7.01
CA LEU A 101 -2.98 4.00 6.91
C LEU A 101 -3.23 4.91 8.12
N VAL A 102 -2.93 4.39 9.32
CA VAL A 102 -3.05 5.10 10.58
C VAL A 102 -2.12 6.31 10.59
N MET A 103 -0.89 6.14 10.11
CA MET A 103 0.13 7.19 10.04
C MET A 103 -0.18 8.29 9.00
N VAL A 104 -0.66 7.90 7.81
CA VAL A 104 -1.12 8.82 6.75
C VAL A 104 -2.34 9.60 7.23
N LEU A 105 -3.30 8.94 7.89
CA LEU A 105 -4.46 9.60 8.47
C LEU A 105 -4.08 10.59 9.59
N GLN A 106 -3.11 10.26 10.45
CA GLN A 106 -2.61 11.18 11.49
C GLN A 106 -1.83 12.36 10.92
N ILE A 107 -0.99 12.15 9.90
CA ILE A 107 -0.24 13.24 9.25
C ILE A 107 -1.17 14.15 8.44
N LEU A 108 -2.19 13.61 7.77
CA LEU A 108 -3.20 14.41 7.08
C LEU A 108 -4.13 15.15 8.05
N ARG A 109 -4.50 14.53 9.18
CA ARG A 109 -5.28 15.20 10.24
C ARG A 109 -4.53 16.35 10.92
N SER A 110 -3.20 16.25 11.07
CA SER A 110 -2.36 17.30 11.66
C SER A 110 -2.19 18.56 10.79
N HIS A 111 -2.66 18.54 9.53
CA HIS A 111 -2.50 19.65 8.59
C HIS A 111 -3.83 20.16 8.00
N TYR A 112 -4.96 19.50 8.28
CA TYR A 112 -6.30 19.90 7.83
C TYR A 112 -7.28 20.16 9.00
N LEU A 113 -6.76 20.26 10.23
CA LEU A 113 -7.41 20.84 11.42
C LEU A 113 -6.41 21.79 12.09
#